data_AF-A0AAV6TPA0-F1
#
_entry.id   AF-A0AAV6TPA0-F1
#
_cell.length_a   1.000
_cell.length_b   1.000
_cell.length_c   1.000
_cell.angle_alpha   90.00
_cell.angle_beta   90.00
_cell.angle_gamma   90.00
#
_symmetry.space_group_name_H-M   'P 1'
#
loop_
_entity.id
_entity.type
_entity.pdbx_description
1 polymer ?
#
loop_
_entity_poly.entity_id
_entity_poly.type
_entity_poly.pdbx_seq_one_letter_code
_entity_poly.pdbx_strand_id
1 'polypeptide(L)'
;MRALESEKQFSKWLLDVGNAKEGDAVKLPEICYPEIQDPIAQLYNDIDFRNVTSKQLKDRAILTVTNDIALELNKKVLSVLPGDEAIYEAADIIISDDPQDQLAYPEEFLNSLTPT
;
A
#
# COMPACT_ATOMS: atom_id res chain seq x y z
N MET A 1 -1.18 2.13 16.82
CA MET A 1 0.20 1.64 16.58
C MET A 1 0.80 1.32 17.95
N ARG A 2 1.26 0.09 18.20
CA ARG A 2 1.98 -0.26 19.45
C ARG A 2 3.44 -0.45 19.08
N ALA A 3 4.35 0.21 19.78
CA ALA A 3 5.79 -0.02 19.64
C ALA A 3 6.12 -1.46 20.08
N LEU A 4 7.03 -2.12 19.36
CA LEU A 4 7.52 -3.44 19.71
C LEU A 4 8.33 -3.38 21.01
N GLU A 5 8.49 -4.53 21.67
CA GLU A 5 9.25 -4.59 22.92
C GLU A 5 10.75 -4.27 22.71
N SER A 6 11.26 -4.45 21.50
CA SER A 6 12.59 -4.01 21.06
C SER A 6 12.70 -2.49 20.88
N GLU A 7 11.59 -1.76 20.78
CA GLU A 7 11.52 -0.33 20.42
C GLU A 7 11.23 0.55 21.64
N LYS A 8 11.82 0.21 22.80
CA LYS A 8 11.56 0.91 24.07
C LYS A 8 11.86 2.41 24.00
N GLN A 9 12.88 2.80 23.24
CA GLN A 9 13.23 4.22 23.05
C GLN A 9 12.15 4.96 22.26
N PHE A 10 11.65 4.38 21.17
CA PHE A 10 10.57 4.97 20.38
C PHE A 10 9.26 5.03 21.17
N SER A 11 8.94 3.99 21.93
CA SER A 11 7.79 3.95 22.84
C SER A 11 7.84 5.07 23.88
N LYS A 12 9.00 5.27 24.52
CA LYS A 12 9.21 6.36 25.47
C LYS A 12 9.07 7.73 24.80
N TRP A 13 9.66 7.92 23.62
CA TRP A 13 9.54 9.16 22.87
C TRP A 13 8.07 9.48 22.54
N LEU A 14 7.29 8.51 22.06
CA LEU A 14 5.84 8.68 21.82
C LEU A 14 5.09 9.15 23.07
N LEU A 15 5.42 8.58 24.25
CA LEU A 15 4.84 9.01 25.52
C LEU A 15 5.25 10.43 25.90
N ASP A 16 6.51 10.82 25.69
CA ASP A 16 6.99 12.15 26.02
C ASP A 16 6.34 13.23 25.11
N VAL A 17 6.13 12.91 23.83
CA VAL A 17 5.34 13.73 22.90
C VAL A 17 3.88 13.85 23.36
N GLY A 18 3.22 12.72 23.69
CA GLY A 18 1.83 12.73 24.15
C GLY A 18 1.61 13.46 25.48
N ASN A 19 2.65 13.52 26.32
CA ASN A 19 2.64 14.28 27.58
C ASN A 19 3.11 15.74 27.41
N ALA A 20 3.29 16.22 26.18
CA ALA A 20 3.75 17.58 25.87
C ALA A 20 5.06 17.96 26.60
N LYS A 21 5.98 17.00 26.75
CA LYS A 21 7.31 17.26 27.33
C LYS A 21 8.28 17.82 26.31
N GLU A 22 8.05 17.53 25.03
CA GLU A 22 8.61 18.34 23.96
C GLU A 22 7.72 19.58 23.82
N GLY A 23 8.34 20.77 23.74
CA GLY A 23 7.60 22.04 23.68
C GLY A 23 6.80 22.19 22.37
N ASP A 24 6.73 23.41 21.83
CA ASP A 24 5.88 23.69 20.66
C ASP A 24 6.27 22.92 19.38
N ALA A 25 7.50 22.39 19.31
CA ALA A 25 7.99 21.63 18.16
C ALA A 25 8.48 20.24 18.60
N VAL A 26 7.93 19.22 17.94
CA VAL A 26 8.34 17.82 18.13
C VAL A 26 9.57 17.53 17.26
N LYS A 27 10.65 17.06 17.88
CA LYS A 27 11.83 16.57 17.17
C LYS A 27 11.64 15.09 16.86
N LEU A 28 11.63 14.76 15.58
CA LEU A 28 11.55 13.37 15.15
C LEU A 28 12.85 12.62 15.51
N PRO A 29 12.75 11.39 16.01
CA PRO A 29 13.91 10.56 16.31
C PRO A 29 14.63 10.13 15.03
N GLU A 30 15.91 9.76 15.15
CA GLU A 30 16.73 9.32 14.00
C GLU A 30 16.12 8.15 13.22
N ILE A 31 15.38 7.27 13.90
CA ILE A 31 14.67 6.15 13.25
C ILE A 31 13.62 6.60 12.22
N CYS A 32 13.15 7.85 12.28
CA CYS A 32 12.26 8.43 11.27
C CYS A 32 12.99 8.89 10.01
N TYR A 33 14.32 8.86 9.99
CA TYR A 33 15.17 9.26 8.86
C TYR A 33 15.97 8.05 8.37
N PRO A 34 15.36 7.17 7.56
CA PRO A 34 16.04 5.98 7.06
C PRO A 34 17.24 6.36 6.18
N GLU A 35 18.31 5.55 6.22
CA GLU A 35 19.48 5.75 5.35
C GLU A 35 19.10 5.66 3.86
N ILE A 36 18.22 4.70 3.53
CA ILE A 36 17.65 4.55 2.20
C ILE A 36 16.36 5.37 2.13
N GLN A 37 16.38 6.44 1.35
CA GLN A 37 15.24 7.36 1.20
C GLN A 37 14.17 6.85 0.23
N ASP A 38 14.55 5.98 -0.72
CA ASP A 38 13.59 5.35 -1.63
C ASP A 38 12.86 4.21 -0.89
N PRO A 39 11.55 4.32 -0.62
CA PRO A 39 10.81 3.32 0.12
C PRO A 39 10.74 1.96 -0.61
N ILE A 40 10.82 1.94 -1.95
CA ILE A 40 10.87 0.70 -2.72
C ILE A 40 12.21 0.01 -2.48
N ALA A 41 13.32 0.74 -2.65
CA ALA A 41 14.64 0.20 -2.38
C ALA A 41 14.79 -0.21 -0.91
N GLN A 42 14.19 0.53 0.03
CA GLN A 42 14.23 0.20 1.45
C GLN A 42 13.47 -1.11 1.75
N LEU A 43 12.27 -1.28 1.20
CA LEU A 43 11.42 -2.44 1.50
C LEU A 43 11.81 -3.70 0.72
N TYR A 44 12.38 -3.57 -0.48
CA TYR A 44 12.67 -4.69 -1.38
C TYR A 44 14.18 -4.91 -1.59
N ASN A 45 15.06 -4.40 -0.71
CA ASN A 45 16.52 -4.54 -0.82
C ASN A 45 17.02 -5.99 -0.85
N ASP A 46 16.23 -6.93 -0.33
CA ASP A 46 16.53 -8.36 -0.24
C ASP A 46 15.88 -9.19 -1.35
N ILE A 47 15.16 -8.56 -2.29
CA ILE A 47 14.42 -9.24 -3.36
C ILE A 47 15.08 -9.01 -4.71
N ASP A 48 15.38 -10.11 -5.40
CA ASP A 48 15.62 -10.10 -6.85
C ASP A 48 14.29 -10.20 -7.59
N PHE A 49 13.84 -9.07 -8.15
CA PHE A 49 12.59 -8.99 -8.90
C PHE A 49 12.52 -9.96 -10.08
N ARG A 50 13.65 -10.40 -10.66
CA ARG A 50 13.64 -11.35 -11.80
C ARG A 50 13.08 -12.72 -11.45
N ASN A 51 13.16 -13.11 -10.18
CA ASN A 51 12.75 -14.42 -9.69
C ASN A 51 11.81 -14.31 -8.47
N VAL A 52 11.09 -13.20 -8.35
CA VAL A 52 10.24 -12.93 -7.19
C VAL A 52 9.05 -13.89 -7.13
N THR A 53 8.71 -14.34 -5.93
CA THR A 53 7.54 -15.18 -5.67
C THR A 53 6.47 -14.41 -4.90
N SER A 54 5.21 -14.78 -5.06
CA SER A 54 4.09 -14.21 -4.30
C SER A 54 4.30 -14.31 -2.78
N LYS A 55 4.94 -15.38 -2.30
CA LYS A 55 5.28 -15.58 -0.88
C LYS A 55 6.28 -14.54 -0.36
N GLN A 56 7.17 -14.02 -1.19
CA GLN A 56 8.12 -12.96 -0.78
C GLN A 56 7.44 -11.59 -0.70
N LEU A 57 6.36 -11.39 -1.47
CA LEU A 57 5.63 -10.12 -1.54
C LEU A 57 4.53 -9.99 -0.49
N LYS A 58 3.86 -11.10 -0.12
CA LYS A 58 2.61 -11.08 0.67
C LYS A 58 2.67 -10.35 2.03
N ASP A 59 3.85 -10.31 2.68
CA ASP A 59 4.00 -9.75 4.03
C ASP A 59 4.60 -8.34 3.99
N ARG A 60 4.59 -7.68 2.82
CA ARG A 60 5.21 -6.38 2.57
C ARG A 60 4.17 -5.37 2.10
N ALA A 61 4.19 -4.18 2.69
CA ALA A 61 3.35 -3.06 2.26
C ALA A 61 4.07 -1.73 2.49
N ILE A 62 3.93 -0.80 1.55
CA ILE A 62 4.31 0.60 1.72
C ILE A 62 3.03 1.38 1.99
N LEU A 63 2.97 2.01 3.17
CA LEU A 63 1.88 2.90 3.52
C LEU A 63 2.23 4.32 3.09
N THR A 64 1.29 5.02 2.47
CA THR A 64 1.44 6.40 2.03
C THR A 64 0.30 7.25 2.56
N VAL A 65 0.49 8.56 2.58
CA VAL A 65 -0.52 9.51 3.08
C VAL A 65 -1.64 9.73 2.04
N THR A 66 -1.36 9.56 0.75
CA THR A 66 -2.31 9.84 -0.34
C THR A 66 -2.31 8.73 -1.38
N ASN A 67 -3.47 8.52 -2.01
CA ASN A 67 -3.63 7.51 -3.05
C ASN A 67 -2.78 7.80 -4.29
N ASP A 68 -2.52 9.06 -4.61
CA ASP A 68 -1.68 9.43 -5.76
C ASP A 68 -0.25 8.91 -5.59
N ILE A 69 0.33 9.10 -4.39
CA ILE A 69 1.67 8.56 -4.07
C ILE A 69 1.63 7.02 -4.07
N ALA A 70 0.58 6.41 -3.52
CA ALA A 70 0.42 4.96 -3.58
C ALA A 70 0.39 4.44 -5.03
N LEU A 71 -0.34 5.12 -5.91
CA LEU A 71 -0.47 4.75 -7.31
C LEU A 71 0.87 4.87 -8.04
N GLU A 72 1.64 5.94 -7.80
CA GLU A 72 2.97 6.11 -8.38
C GLU A 72 3.93 5.00 -7.94
N LEU A 73 3.95 4.64 -6.66
CA LEU A 73 4.80 3.57 -6.14
C LEU A 73 4.36 2.20 -6.68
N ASN A 74 3.06 1.92 -6.72
CA ASN A 74 2.52 0.68 -7.29
C ASN A 74 2.92 0.52 -8.76
N LYS A 75 2.86 1.59 -9.56
CA LYS A 75 3.32 1.57 -10.97
C LYS A 75 4.81 1.28 -11.09
N LYS A 76 5.64 1.87 -10.23
CA LYS A 76 7.09 1.62 -10.21
C LYS A 76 7.44 0.17 -9.84
N VAL A 77 6.73 -0.41 -8.89
CA VAL A 77 6.92 -1.82 -8.52
C VAL A 77 6.41 -2.73 -9.64
N LEU A 78 5.24 -2.43 -10.21
CA LEU A 78 4.65 -3.21 -11.30
C LEU A 78 5.59 -3.29 -12.51
N SER A 79 6.24 -2.19 -12.89
CA SER A 79 7.12 -2.17 -14.08
C SER A 79 8.42 -2.97 -13.94
N VAL A 80 8.76 -3.44 -12.75
CA VAL A 80 9.93 -4.32 -12.50
C VAL A 80 9.54 -5.76 -12.22
N LEU A 81 8.24 -6.05 -12.05
CA LEU A 81 7.76 -7.42 -11.86
C LEU A 81 7.90 -8.22 -13.17
N PRO A 82 8.26 -9.51 -13.08
CA PRO A 82 8.37 -10.36 -14.25
C PRO A 82 6.97 -10.80 -14.72
N GLY A 83 6.81 -10.95 -16.04
CA GLY A 83 5.57 -11.40 -16.65
C GLY A 83 4.98 -10.40 -17.63
N ASP A 84 3.88 -10.77 -18.25
CA ASP A 84 3.16 -9.91 -19.18
C ASP A 84 2.23 -8.97 -18.42
N GLU A 85 2.20 -7.70 -18.82
CA GLU A 85 1.25 -6.72 -18.31
C GLU A 85 -0.13 -6.92 -18.97
N ALA A 86 -1.18 -6.83 -18.16
CA ALA A 86 -2.56 -6.83 -18.63
C ALA A 86 -3.27 -5.57 -18.13
N ILE A 87 -4.03 -4.94 -19.02
CA ILE A 87 -4.89 -3.80 -18.68
C ILE A 87 -6.30 -4.36 -18.47
N TYR A 88 -6.87 -4.07 -17.31
CA TYR A 88 -8.27 -4.37 -17.00
C TYR A 88 -9.04 -3.06 -17.05
N GLU A 89 -9.94 -2.95 -18.03
CA GLU A 89 -10.84 -1.81 -18.13
C GLU A 89 -11.99 -1.98 -17.13
N ALA A 90 -12.40 -0.87 -16.51
CA ALA A 90 -13.58 -0.87 -15.67
C ALA A 90 -14.82 -1.10 -16.55
N ALA A 91 -15.72 -1.96 -16.08
CA ALA A 91 -16.99 -2.21 -16.73
C ALA A 91 -18.10 -1.75 -15.79
N ASP A 92 -18.72 -0.61 -16.11
CA ASP A 92 -19.86 -0.07 -15.35
C ASP A 92 -21.17 -0.80 -15.70
N ILE A 93 -21.17 -1.51 -16.83
CA ILE A 93 -22.24 -2.39 -17.31
C ILE A 93 -21.67 -3.77 -17.58
N ILE A 94 -22.52 -4.80 -17.54
CA ILE A 94 -22.06 -6.10 -18.01
C ILE A 94 -21.77 -6.06 -19.51
N ILE A 95 -20.71 -6.76 -19.91
CA ILE A 95 -20.41 -7.01 -21.32
C ILE A 95 -20.71 -8.48 -21.56
N SER A 96 -21.91 -8.78 -22.07
CA SER A 96 -22.36 -10.13 -22.43
C SER A 96 -23.08 -10.11 -23.78
N ASP A 97 -22.88 -11.17 -24.55
CA ASP A 97 -23.59 -11.43 -25.80
C ASP A 97 -25.02 -11.96 -25.56
N ASP A 98 -25.35 -12.36 -24.32
CA ASP A 98 -26.70 -12.80 -23.94
C ASP A 98 -27.53 -11.59 -23.45
N PRO A 99 -28.63 -11.23 -24.14
CA PRO A 99 -29.52 -10.17 -23.71
C PRO A 99 -30.18 -10.42 -22.34
N GLN A 100 -30.27 -11.67 -21.87
CA GLN A 100 -30.81 -12.00 -20.55
C GLN A 100 -29.88 -11.57 -19.42
N ASP A 101 -28.57 -11.58 -19.64
CA ASP A 101 -27.63 -11.17 -18.62
C ASP A 101 -27.79 -9.67 -18.30
N GLN A 102 -28.10 -8.83 -19.31
CA GLN A 102 -28.30 -7.39 -19.09
C GLN A 102 -29.51 -7.12 -18.19
N LEU A 103 -30.51 -8.00 -18.21
CA LEU A 103 -31.68 -7.95 -17.33
C LEU A 103 -31.37 -8.51 -15.93
N ALA A 104 -30.50 -9.51 -15.84
CA ALA A 104 -30.11 -10.15 -14.58
C ALA A 104 -29.13 -9.30 -13.76
N TYR A 105 -28.32 -8.48 -14.43
CA TYR A 105 -27.25 -7.68 -13.82
C TYR A 105 -27.37 -6.20 -14.22
N PRO A 106 -28.44 -5.51 -13.80
CA PRO A 106 -28.61 -4.09 -14.08
C PRO A 106 -27.55 -3.26 -13.33
N GLU A 107 -27.29 -2.04 -13.82
CA GLU A 107 -26.30 -1.13 -13.22
C GLU A 107 -26.56 -0.87 -11.74
N GLU A 108 -27.82 -0.76 -11.31
CA GLU A 108 -28.17 -0.56 -9.90
C GLU A 108 -27.73 -1.74 -9.03
N PHE A 109 -27.82 -2.97 -9.58
CA PHE A 109 -27.32 -4.15 -8.90
C PHE A 109 -25.80 -4.12 -8.83
N LEU A 110 -25.10 -3.84 -9.93
CA LEU A 110 -23.64 -3.74 -9.95
C LEU A 110 -23.12 -2.65 -8.99
N ASN A 111 -23.74 -1.47 -9.00
CA ASN A 111 -23.41 -0.36 -8.12
C ASN A 111 -23.74 -0.63 -6.64
N SER A 112 -24.62 -1.58 -6.35
CA SER A 112 -24.89 -2.05 -4.99
C SER A 112 -23.81 -3.00 -4.45
N LEU A 113 -22.99 -3.58 -5.34
CA LEU A 113 -21.86 -4.43 -4.95
C LEU A 113 -20.73 -3.56 -4.42
N THR A 114 -20.73 -3.33 -3.11
CA THR A 114 -19.57 -2.75 -2.45
C THR A 114 -18.43 -3.76 -2.44
N PRO A 115 -17.21 -3.39 -2.86
CA PRO A 115 -16.04 -4.24 -2.66
C PRO A 115 -15.86 -4.43 -1.15
N THR A 116 -16.00 -5.66 -0.65
CA THR A 116 -15.66 -6.04 0.73
C THR A 116 -14.17 -6.26 0.89
#